data_AF-A0A2S9FN23-F1
#
_entry.id   AF-A0A2S9FN23-F1
#
_cell.length_a   1.000
_cell.length_b   1.000
_cell.length_c   1.000
_cell.angle_alpha   90.00
_cell.angle_beta   90.00
_cell.angle_gamma   90.00
#
_symmetry.space_group_name_H-M   'P 1'
#
loop_
_entity.id
_entity.type
_entity.pdbx_description
1 polymer ?
#
loop_
_entity_poly.entity_id
_entity_poly.type
_entity_poly.pdbx_seq_one_letter_code
_entity_poly.pdbx_strand_id
1 'polypeptide(L)'
;TALIQLYIVGVFVSFTLSQIGMVRHWTRLLRTETDANARSRMIRSRIINTIGFVCTGTVLIIVVVTKFLIGAWIAILAMGALFGIMKLIHKHYASVARELEARSAETEDIVLPSRNHAIVLVSNVHLPTLRALAYA
;
A
#
# COMPACT_ATOMS: atom_id res chain seq x y z
N THR A 1 -21.64 -26.61 4.78
CA THR A 1 -22.41 -25.35 4.98
C THR A 1 -21.64 -24.26 5.75
N ALA A 2 -20.48 -24.52 6.37
CA ALA A 2 -19.70 -23.50 7.09
C ALA A 2 -18.99 -22.45 6.19
N LEU A 3 -18.63 -22.80 4.94
CA LEU A 3 -17.92 -21.89 4.02
C LEU A 3 -18.70 -20.62 3.66
N ILE A 4 -20.03 -20.73 3.50
CA ILE A 4 -20.90 -19.58 3.19
C ILE A 4 -20.86 -18.53 4.30
N GLN A 5 -20.76 -18.97 5.55
CA GLN A 5 -20.78 -18.07 6.71
C GLN A 5 -19.48 -17.28 6.81
N LEU A 6 -18.34 -17.92 6.49
CA LEU A 6 -17.04 -17.24 6.45
C LEU A 6 -16.97 -16.20 5.31
N TYR A 7 -17.54 -16.52 4.15
CA TYR A 7 -17.61 -15.61 3.01
C TYR A 7 -18.36 -14.31 3.33
N ILE A 8 -19.53 -14.42 3.97
CA ILE A 8 -20.37 -13.27 4.33
C ILE A 8 -19.60 -12.28 5.21
N VAL A 9 -18.86 -12.77 6.20
CA VAL A 9 -18.04 -11.90 7.07
C VAL A 9 -17.00 -11.13 6.24
N GLY A 10 -16.26 -11.81 5.36
CA GLY A 10 -15.25 -11.16 4.52
C GLY A 10 -15.82 -10.09 3.59
N VAL A 11 -16.94 -10.38 2.95
CA VAL A 11 -17.60 -9.44 2.03
C VAL A 11 -18.11 -8.21 2.77
N PHE A 12 -18.80 -8.39 3.89
CA PHE A 12 -19.30 -7.24 4.66
C PHE A 12 -18.18 -6.43 5.29
N VAL A 13 -17.11 -7.05 5.80
CA VAL A 13 -15.92 -6.31 6.27
C VAL A 13 -15.33 -5.47 5.14
N SER A 14 -15.17 -6.05 3.95
CA SER A 14 -14.62 -5.35 2.78
C SER A 14 -15.51 -4.18 2.35
N PHE A 15 -16.83 -4.38 2.34
CA PHE A 15 -17.78 -3.30 2.05
C PHE A 15 -17.73 -2.22 3.11
N THR A 16 -17.81 -2.55 4.40
CA THR A 16 -17.76 -1.57 5.49
C THR A 16 -16.47 -0.76 5.43
N LEU A 17 -15.31 -1.40 5.23
CA LEU A 17 -14.03 -0.71 5.13
C LEU A 17 -13.96 0.20 3.90
N SER A 18 -14.50 -0.23 2.76
CA SER A 18 -14.60 0.58 1.55
C SER A 18 -15.49 1.81 1.76
N GLN A 19 -16.68 1.64 2.38
CA GLN A 19 -17.57 2.76 2.66
C GLN A 19 -16.92 3.78 3.61
N ILE A 20 -16.27 3.33 4.69
CA ILE A 20 -15.47 4.20 5.59
C ILE A 20 -14.38 4.95 4.80
N GLY A 21 -13.64 4.22 3.96
CA GLY A 21 -12.57 4.77 3.13
C GLY A 21 -13.07 5.88 2.21
N MET A 22 -14.21 5.65 1.54
CA MET A 22 -14.85 6.64 0.67
C MET A 22 -15.36 7.85 1.44
N VAL A 23 -15.97 7.66 2.62
CA VAL A 23 -16.39 8.79 3.48
C VAL A 23 -15.19 9.65 3.88
N ARG A 24 -14.07 9.02 4.28
CA ARG A 24 -12.84 9.73 4.63
C ARG A 24 -12.20 10.41 3.41
N HIS A 25 -12.19 9.74 2.25
CA HIS A 25 -11.68 10.27 0.99
C HIS A 25 -12.43 11.53 0.57
N TRP A 26 -13.76 11.49 0.49
CA TRP A 26 -14.57 12.66 0.16
C TRP A 26 -14.44 13.77 1.19
N THR A 27 -14.36 13.42 2.48
CA THR A 27 -14.15 14.41 3.55
C THR A 27 -12.79 15.12 3.42
N ARG A 28 -11.73 14.41 3.00
CA ARG A 28 -10.43 15.02 2.72
C ARG A 28 -10.49 15.93 1.49
N LEU A 29 -11.09 15.47 0.40
CA LEU A 29 -11.18 16.23 -0.86
C LEU A 29 -12.04 17.50 -0.71
N LEU A 30 -13.12 17.42 0.07
CA LEU A 30 -13.98 18.56 0.41
C LEU A 30 -13.27 19.70 1.16
N ARG A 31 -12.10 19.45 1.78
CA ARG A 31 -11.34 20.50 2.49
C ARG A 31 -10.55 21.40 1.54
N THR A 32 -10.22 20.91 0.35
CA THR A 32 -9.38 21.62 -0.62
C THR A 32 -10.16 22.10 -1.84
N GLU A 33 -11.38 21.61 -2.05
CA GLU A 33 -12.22 21.97 -3.19
C GLU A 33 -12.89 23.35 -3.04
N THR A 34 -12.72 24.19 -4.05
CA THR A 34 -13.26 25.57 -4.08
C THR A 34 -14.45 25.72 -5.02
N ASP A 35 -14.63 24.81 -5.99
CA ASP A 35 -15.80 24.84 -6.89
C ASP A 35 -17.08 24.37 -6.18
N ALA A 36 -18.12 25.22 -6.19
CA ALA A 36 -19.41 24.95 -5.56
C ALA A 36 -20.14 23.75 -6.19
N ASN A 37 -20.03 23.57 -7.51
CA ASN A 37 -20.69 22.48 -8.22
C ASN A 37 -20.02 21.13 -7.92
N ALA A 38 -18.69 21.08 -7.98
CA ALA A 38 -17.93 19.92 -7.56
C ALA A 38 -18.17 19.56 -6.09
N ARG A 39 -18.18 20.54 -5.19
CA ARG A 39 -18.44 20.35 -3.76
C ARG A 39 -19.81 19.75 -3.48
N SER A 40 -20.87 20.20 -4.16
CA SER A 40 -22.22 19.65 -4.01
C SER A 40 -22.28 18.16 -4.42
N ARG A 41 -21.63 17.79 -5.52
CA ARG A 41 -21.53 16.38 -5.96
C ARG A 41 -20.78 15.54 -4.93
N MET A 42 -19.66 16.03 -4.41
CA MET A 42 -18.87 15.34 -3.37
C MET A 42 -19.67 15.15 -2.07
N ILE A 43 -20.46 16.14 -1.66
CA ILE A 43 -21.33 16.03 -0.47
C ILE A 43 -22.38 14.93 -0.68
N ARG A 44 -23.04 14.89 -1.85
CA ARG A 44 -24.01 13.83 -2.17
C ARG A 44 -23.36 12.45 -2.15
N SER A 45 -22.21 12.29 -2.80
CA SER A 45 -21.45 11.04 -2.77
C SER A 45 -21.07 10.65 -1.34
N ARG A 46 -20.63 11.59 -0.51
CA ARG A 46 -20.34 11.33 0.90
C ARG A 46 -21.57 10.82 1.65
N ILE A 47 -22.73 11.44 1.47
CA ILE A 47 -23.98 11.03 2.14
C ILE A 47 -24.35 9.59 1.74
N ILE A 48 -24.30 9.26 0.45
CA ILE A 48 -24.60 7.91 -0.04
C ILE A 48 -23.65 6.88 0.57
N ASN A 49 -22.34 7.18 0.58
CA ASN A 49 -21.35 6.29 1.19
C ASN A 49 -21.55 6.17 2.73
N THR A 50 -21.95 7.24 3.41
CA THR A 50 -22.27 7.18 4.84
C THR A 50 -23.48 6.29 5.12
N ILE A 51 -24.54 6.38 4.32
CA ILE A 51 -25.70 5.50 4.45
C ILE A 51 -25.29 4.05 4.18
N GLY A 52 -24.52 3.80 3.12
CA GLY A 52 -23.95 2.49 2.82
C GLY A 52 -23.10 1.94 3.96
N PHE A 53 -22.29 2.79 4.59
CA PHE A 53 -21.51 2.45 5.78
C PHE A 53 -22.40 2.03 6.95
N VAL A 54 -23.46 2.77 7.26
CA VAL A 54 -24.39 2.44 8.34
C VAL A 54 -25.09 1.11 8.07
N CYS A 55 -25.60 0.88 6.87
CA CYS A 55 -26.26 -0.38 6.50
C CYS A 55 -25.30 -1.58 6.59
N THR A 56 -24.14 -1.49 5.94
CA THR A 56 -23.15 -2.59 5.93
C THR A 56 -22.54 -2.82 7.31
N GLY A 57 -22.28 -1.76 8.07
CA GLY A 57 -21.81 -1.82 9.45
C GLY A 57 -22.82 -2.48 10.38
N THR A 58 -24.11 -2.18 10.22
CA THR A 58 -25.18 -2.84 10.98
C THR A 58 -25.21 -4.34 10.71
N VAL A 59 -25.15 -4.74 9.44
CA VAL A 59 -25.10 -6.17 9.07
C VAL A 59 -23.85 -6.83 9.64
N LEU A 60 -22.69 -6.18 9.55
CA LEU A 60 -21.45 -6.69 10.13
C LEU A 60 -21.59 -6.92 11.64
N ILE A 61 -22.16 -5.96 12.39
CA ILE A 61 -22.42 -6.10 13.83
C ILE A 61 -23.33 -7.28 14.11
N ILE A 62 -24.45 -7.39 13.38
CA ILE A 62 -25.41 -8.48 13.55
C ILE A 62 -24.72 -9.83 13.32
N VAL A 63 -23.94 -9.96 12.24
CA VAL A 63 -23.23 -11.20 11.91
C VAL A 63 -22.19 -11.53 12.98
N VAL A 64 -21.42 -10.54 13.44
CA VAL A 64 -20.41 -10.76 14.49
C VAL A 64 -21.06 -11.24 15.78
N VAL A 65 -22.13 -10.59 16.24
CA VAL A 65 -22.84 -10.95 17.47
C VAL A 65 -23.51 -12.33 17.35
N THR A 66 -24.26 -12.55 16.27
CA THR A 66 -25.06 -13.78 16.11
C THR A 66 -24.21 -15.01 15.78
N LYS A 67 -23.06 -14.84 15.12
CA LYS A 67 -22.18 -15.94 14.69
C LYS A 67 -20.87 -16.02 15.49
N PHE A 68 -20.74 -15.25 16.58
CA PHE A 68 -19.56 -15.27 17.43
C PHE A 68 -19.21 -16.70 17.89
N LEU A 69 -20.21 -17.44 18.36
CA LEU A 69 -20.06 -18.81 18.88
C LEU A 69 -19.84 -19.87 17.80
N ILE A 70 -20.13 -19.55 16.53
CA ILE A 70 -20.08 -20.50 15.41
C ILE A 70 -18.75 -20.41 14.64
N GLY A 71 -17.83 -19.54 15.08
CA GLY A 71 -16.47 -19.42 14.51
C GLY A 71 -16.18 -18.14 13.74
N ALA A 72 -17.06 -17.12 13.79
CA ALA A 72 -16.78 -15.81 13.19
C ALA A 72 -15.52 -15.14 13.79
N TRP A 73 -15.17 -15.46 15.04
CA TRP A 73 -13.96 -14.96 15.70
C TRP A 73 -12.67 -15.36 14.98
N ILE A 74 -12.62 -16.55 14.35
CA ILE A 74 -11.45 -17.03 13.61
C ILE A 74 -11.20 -16.14 12.39
N ALA A 75 -12.28 -15.75 11.70
CA ALA A 75 -12.20 -14.86 10.53
C ALA A 75 -11.62 -13.49 10.91
N ILE A 76 -12.14 -12.91 11.99
CA ILE A 76 -11.68 -11.61 12.50
C ILE A 76 -10.21 -11.70 12.93
N LEU A 77 -9.84 -12.78 13.63
CA LEU A 77 -8.46 -13.02 14.04
C LEU A 77 -7.53 -13.17 12.84
N ALA A 78 -7.92 -13.95 11.82
CA ALA A 78 -7.15 -14.15 10.61
C ALA A 78 -6.94 -12.84 9.83
N MET A 79 -7.99 -12.02 9.69
CA MET A 79 -7.89 -10.70 9.06
C MET A 79 -6.96 -9.77 9.86
N GLY A 80 -7.08 -9.76 11.19
CA GLY A 80 -6.21 -8.97 12.06
C GLY A 80 -4.74 -9.39 11.99
N ALA A 81 -4.48 -10.71 11.99
CA ALA A 81 -3.14 -11.27 11.83
C ALA A 81 -2.54 -10.90 10.47
N LEU A 82 -3.28 -11.09 9.37
CA LEU A 82 -2.85 -10.72 8.03
C LEU A 82 -2.54 -9.23 7.94
N PHE A 83 -3.42 -8.37 8.47
CA PHE A 83 -3.20 -6.93 8.53
C PHE A 83 -1.94 -6.57 9.33
N GLY A 84 -1.70 -7.24 10.46
CA GLY A 84 -0.48 -7.08 11.26
C GLY A 84 0.79 -7.45 10.50
N ILE A 85 0.78 -8.58 9.80
CA ILE A 85 1.89 -9.04 8.96
C ILE A 85 2.17 -8.03 7.84
N MET A 86 1.13 -7.58 7.12
CA MET A 86 1.27 -6.56 6.07
C MET A 86 1.88 -5.25 6.61
N LYS A 87 1.45 -4.81 7.80
CA LYS A 87 2.00 -3.62 8.46
C LYS A 87 3.45 -3.81 8.88
N LEU A 88 3.81 -5.00 9.36
CA LEU A 88 5.19 -5.33 9.73
C LEU A 88 6.11 -5.31 8.49
N ILE A 89 5.65 -5.91 7.39
CA ILE A 89 6.34 -5.87 6.10
C ILE A 89 6.55 -4.41 5.67
N HIS A 90 5.49 -3.60 5.68
CA HIS A 90 5.60 -2.18 5.32
C HIS A 90 6.60 -1.41 6.20
N LYS A 91 6.60 -1.66 7.52
CA LYS A 91 7.58 -1.06 8.44
C LYS A 91 9.01 -1.51 8.13
N HIS A 92 9.21 -2.78 7.81
CA HIS A 92 10.52 -3.31 7.44
C HIS A 92 11.05 -2.59 6.18
N TYR A 93 10.25 -2.52 5.12
CA TYR A 93 10.62 -1.80 3.90
C TYR A 93 10.90 -0.32 4.16
N ALA A 94 10.08 0.36 4.98
CA ALA A 94 10.32 1.76 5.36
C ALA A 94 11.62 1.93 6.17
N SER A 95 12.03 0.93 6.95
CA SER A 95 13.31 0.96 7.65
C SER A 95 14.48 0.80 6.70
N VAL A 96 14.39 -0.17 5.78
CA VAL A 96 15.41 -0.43 4.76
C VAL A 96 15.56 0.77 3.83
N ALA A 97 14.47 1.41 3.42
CA ALA A 97 14.49 2.62 2.60
C ALA A 97 15.25 3.76 3.28
N ARG A 98 14.99 4.00 4.58
CA ARG A 98 15.70 5.03 5.35
C ARG A 98 17.18 4.72 5.52
N GLU A 99 17.55 3.46 5.71
CA GLU A 99 18.97 3.07 5.80
C GLU A 99 19.69 3.23 4.46
N LEU A 100 19.01 2.91 3.35
CA LEU A 100 19.54 3.18 2.01
C LEU A 100 19.73 4.66 1.76
N GLU A 101 18.73 5.50 2.06
CA GLU A 101 18.82 6.96 1.89
C GLU A 101 19.98 7.56 2.71
N ALA A 102 20.17 7.11 3.95
CA ALA A 102 21.28 7.55 4.79
C ALA A 102 22.64 7.15 4.20
N ARG A 103 22.79 5.92 3.70
CA ARG A 103 24.02 5.46 3.04
C ARG A 103 24.27 6.15 1.71
N SER A 104 23.23 6.50 0.96
CA SER A 104 23.34 7.29 -0.26
C SER A 104 23.84 8.70 0.03
N ALA A 105 23.37 9.34 1.10
CA ALA A 105 23.86 10.63 1.56
C ALA A 105 25.32 10.57 2.04
N GLU A 106 25.73 9.49 2.72
CA GLU A 106 27.15 9.25 3.06
C GLU A 106 28.01 8.93 1.82
N THR A 107 27.42 8.33 0.78
CA THR A 107 28.08 8.01 -0.49
C THR A 107 28.27 9.24 -1.38
N GLU A 108 27.46 10.30 -1.23
CA GLU A 108 27.70 11.59 -1.89
C GLU A 108 29.01 12.26 -1.42
N ASP A 109 29.50 11.91 -0.24
CA ASP A 109 30.79 12.35 0.31
C ASP A 109 31.95 11.42 -0.09
N ILE A 110 31.65 10.31 -0.79
CA ILE A 110 32.67 9.51 -1.46
C ILE A 110 33.05 10.26 -2.73
N VAL A 111 34.17 10.99 -2.65
CA VAL A 111 34.88 11.53 -3.80
C VAL A 111 35.03 10.39 -4.81
N LEU A 112 34.28 10.46 -5.92
CA LEU A 112 34.44 9.56 -7.06
C LEU A 112 35.94 9.45 -7.33
N PRO A 113 36.56 8.25 -7.27
CA PRO A 113 37.99 8.14 -7.46
C PRO A 113 38.32 8.79 -8.81
N SER A 114 39.15 9.85 -8.77
CA SER A 114 39.51 10.68 -9.92
C SER A 114 40.25 9.91 -11.03
N ARG A 115 40.40 8.59 -10.87
CA ARG A 115 40.95 7.62 -11.82
C ARG A 115 40.19 6.30 -11.71
N ASN A 116 39.18 6.10 -12.56
CA ASN A 116 38.63 4.77 -12.82
C ASN A 116 39.68 3.94 -13.57
N HIS A 117 40.31 2.96 -12.91
CA HIS A 117 41.07 1.93 -13.61
C HIS A 117 40.11 0.82 -14.04
N ALA A 118 39.67 0.85 -15.28
CA ALA A 118 38.89 -0.23 -15.88
C ALA A 118 39.86 -1.30 -16.44
N ILE A 119 39.82 -2.51 -15.89
CA ILE A 119 40.56 -3.65 -16.42
C ILE A 119 39.65 -4.37 -17.41
N VAL A 120 39.94 -4.22 -18.71
CA VAL A 120 39.23 -4.91 -19.79
C VAL A 120 40.04 -6.15 -20.18
N LEU A 121 39.56 -7.32 -19.80
CA LEU A 121 40.17 -8.60 -20.20
C LEU A 121 39.82 -8.90 -21.65
N VAL A 122 40.85 -8.97 -22.50
CA VAL A 122 40.69 -9.30 -23.92
C VAL A 122 41.60 -10.47 -24.27
N SER A 123 41.04 -11.53 -24.86
CA SER A 123 41.81 -12.72 -25.26
C SER A 123 42.76 -12.50 -26.45
N ASN A 124 42.56 -11.43 -27.24
CA ASN A 124 43.45 -11.06 -28.35
C ASN A 124 43.28 -9.59 -28.75
N VAL A 125 44.40 -8.90 -29.02
CA VAL A 125 44.43 -7.48 -29.38
C VAL A 125 44.04 -7.31 -30.85
N HIS A 126 42.82 -6.84 -31.11
CA HIS A 126 42.35 -6.50 -32.44
C HIS A 126 42.21 -4.98 -32.59
N LEU A 127 42.28 -4.48 -33.84
CA LEU A 127 42.09 -3.06 -34.15
C LEU A 127 40.78 -2.45 -33.58
N PRO A 128 39.63 -3.16 -33.57
CA PRO A 128 38.40 -2.66 -32.95
C PRO A 128 38.51 -2.55 -31.42
N THR A 129 39.24 -3.45 -30.77
CA THR A 129 39.48 -3.44 -29.32
C THR A 129 40.31 -2.23 -28.91
N LEU A 130 41.36 -1.89 -29.67
CA LEU A 130 42.17 -0.69 -29.43
C LEU A 130 41.35 0.60 -29.57
N ARG A 131 40.43 0.65 -30.55
CA ARG A 131 39.51 1.79 -30.70
C ARG A 131 38.50 1.90 -29.55
N ALA A 132 38.00 0.77 -29.06
CA ALA A 132 37.10 0.75 -27.89
C ALA A 132 37.82 1.16 -26.60
N LEU A 133 39.10 0.80 -26.46
CA LEU A 133 39.94 1.17 -25.31
C LEU A 133 40.36 2.64 -25.32
N ALA A 134 40.48 3.26 -26.50
CA ALA A 134 40.76 4.70 -26.63
C ALA A 134 39.54 5.60 -26.31
N TYR A 135 38.35 5.01 -26.17
CA TYR A 135 37.10 5.71 -25.84
C TYR A 135 36.73 5.62 -24.34
N ALA A 136 37.46 4.79 -23.59
CA ALA A 136 37.29 4.55 -22.14
C ALA A 136 38.36 5.30 -21.34
#